data_AF-A0A351UKZ4-F1
#
_entry.id   AF-A0A351UKZ4-F1
#
_cell.length_a   1.000
_cell.length_b   1.000
_cell.length_c   1.000
_cell.angle_alpha   90.00
_cell.angle_beta   90.00
_cell.angle_gamma   90.00
#
_symmetry.space_group_name_H-M   'P 1'
#
loop_
_entity.id
_entity.type
_entity.pdbx_description
1 polymer ?
#
loop_
_entity_poly.entity_id
_entity_poly.type
_entity_poly.pdbx_seq_one_letter_code
_entity_poly.pdbx_strand_id
1 'polypeptide(L)'
;MLKDTISKIESAIGRLGTLDDQKKGELTALLNKLKAEVSTLPASQMEAANSMANFAQAAAHEATRETGNERLKELSIEGLGHSVKNFEASHPVLVDTVNDICIMLSRIGI
;
A
#
# COMPACT_ATOMS: atom_id res chain seq x y z
N MET A 1 -1.54 -4.16 14.69
CA MET A 1 -2.65 -3.70 13.82
C MET A 1 -2.17 -3.24 12.45
N LEU A 2 -1.34 -2.20 12.30
CA LEU A 2 -0.79 -1.83 10.98
C LEU A 2 0.22 -2.84 10.40
N LYS A 3 1.15 -3.32 11.24
CA LYS A 3 2.12 -4.35 10.83
C LYS A 3 1.41 -5.63 10.35
N ASP A 4 0.29 -5.97 10.98
CA ASP A 4 -0.53 -7.14 10.62
C ASP A 4 -1.24 -6.92 9.28
N THR A 5 -1.71 -5.70 9.01
CA THR A 5 -2.27 -5.31 7.73
C THR A 5 -1.25 -5.42 6.61
N ILE A 6 -0.05 -4.88 6.79
CA ILE A 6 1.03 -4.98 5.79
C ILE A 6 1.39 -6.45 5.53
N SER A 7 1.49 -7.28 6.57
CA SER A 7 1.80 -8.70 6.39
C SER A 7 0.67 -9.52 5.75
N LYS A 8 -0.59 -9.10 5.87
CA LYS A 8 -1.69 -9.66 5.07
C LYS A 8 -1.56 -9.31 3.59
N ILE A 9 -1.10 -8.11 3.27
CA ILE A 9 -0.84 -7.70 1.88
C ILE A 9 0.30 -8.52 1.29
N GLU A 10 1.42 -8.67 2.01
CA GLU A 10 2.56 -9.51 1.60
C GLU A 10 2.12 -10.96 1.34
N SER A 11 1.29 -11.51 2.22
CA SER A 11 0.74 -12.87 2.09
C SER A 11 -0.21 -13.00 0.89
N ALA A 12 -1.01 -11.97 0.60
CA ALA A 12 -1.88 -11.95 -0.57
C ALA A 12 -1.05 -11.92 -1.87
N ILE A 13 0.02 -11.11 -1.91
CA ILE A 13 0.94 -11.02 -3.05
C ILE A 13 1.64 -12.36 -3.31
N GLY A 14 2.12 -13.02 -2.25
CA GLY A 14 2.81 -14.31 -2.36
C GLY A 14 1.93 -15.45 -2.88
N ARG A 15 0.61 -15.32 -2.81
CA ARG A 15 -0.35 -16.33 -3.33
C ARG A 15 -0.70 -16.13 -4.80
N LEU A 16 -0.27 -15.03 -5.42
CA LEU A 16 -0.59 -14.72 -6.81
C LEU A 16 0.35 -15.49 -7.72
N GLY A 17 -0.18 -16.48 -8.44
CA GLY A 17 0.57 -17.20 -9.48
C GLY A 17 0.73 -16.41 -10.79
N THR A 18 -0.05 -15.34 -10.98
CA THR A 18 -0.20 -14.62 -12.26
C THR A 18 0.60 -13.32 -12.37
N LEU A 19 1.08 -12.77 -11.26
CA LEU A 19 1.98 -11.63 -11.29
C LEU A 19 3.39 -12.08 -11.67
N ASP A 20 4.05 -11.29 -12.53
CA ASP A 20 5.47 -11.41 -12.80
C ASP A 20 6.27 -11.30 -11.49
N ASP A 21 7.24 -12.19 -11.29
CA ASP A 21 8.00 -12.30 -10.04
C ASP A 21 8.80 -11.03 -9.75
N GLN A 22 9.18 -10.28 -10.79
CA GLN A 22 9.79 -8.95 -10.64
C GLN A 22 8.81 -7.96 -9.98
N LYS A 23 7.57 -7.86 -10.48
CA LYS A 23 6.54 -6.95 -9.94
C LYS A 23 6.18 -7.32 -8.49
N LYS A 24 6.15 -8.62 -8.15
CA LYS A 24 5.96 -9.07 -6.76
C LYS A 24 7.10 -8.63 -5.85
N GLY A 25 8.35 -8.80 -6.32
CA GLY A 25 9.54 -8.39 -5.59
C GLY A 25 9.55 -6.90 -5.29
N GLU A 26 9.27 -6.09 -6.31
CA GLU A 26 9.19 -4.63 -6.17
C GLU A 26 8.06 -4.20 -5.22
N LEU A 27 6.85 -4.77 -5.33
CA LEU A 27 5.74 -4.45 -4.43
C LEU A 27 6.05 -4.84 -2.98
N THR A 28 6.68 -5.99 -2.79
CA THR A 28 7.12 -6.48 -1.48
C THR A 28 8.18 -5.55 -0.88
N ALA A 29 9.11 -5.05 -1.69
CA ALA A 29 10.12 -4.09 -1.24
C ALA A 29 9.49 -2.77 -0.78
N LEU A 30 8.53 -2.24 -1.54
CA LEU A 30 7.81 -1.02 -1.20
C LEU A 30 6.97 -1.18 0.09
N LEU A 31 6.31 -2.32 0.29
CA LEU A 31 5.57 -2.62 1.51
C LEU A 31 6.48 -2.72 2.75
N ASN A 32 7.66 -3.31 2.60
CA ASN A 32 8.65 -3.36 3.66
C ASN A 32 9.18 -1.96 4.00
N LYS A 33 9.41 -1.12 3.00
CA LYS A 33 9.78 0.28 3.21
C LYS A 33 8.68 1.04 3.95
N LEU A 34 7.42 0.90 3.53
CA LEU A 34 6.27 1.49 4.22
C LEU A 34 6.19 1.03 5.69
N LYS A 35 6.43 -0.25 5.97
CA LYS A 35 6.46 -0.80 7.34
C LYS A 35 7.55 -0.19 8.20
N ALA A 36 8.73 0.06 7.62
CA ALA A 36 9.84 0.70 8.31
C ALA A 36 9.50 2.16 8.64
N GLU A 37 9.07 2.94 7.65
CA GLU A 37 8.70 4.35 7.82
C GLU A 37 7.59 4.51 8.87
N VAL A 38 6.52 3.72 8.79
CA VAL A 38 5.43 3.79 9.76
C VAL A 38 5.86 3.39 11.18
N SER A 39 6.85 2.51 11.32
CA SER A 39 7.37 2.12 12.65
C SER A 39 8.13 3.25 13.34
N THR A 40 8.52 4.30 12.62
CA THR A 40 9.18 5.49 13.17
C THR A 40 8.19 6.59 13.55
N LEU A 41 6.91 6.47 13.19
CA LEU A 41 5.91 7.50 13.44
C LEU A 41 5.57 7.62 14.94
N PRO A 42 5.34 8.84 15.43
CA PRO A 42 4.92 9.07 16.81
C PRO A 42 3.49 8.57 17.05
N ALA A 43 3.16 8.29 18.32
CA ALA A 43 1.84 7.82 18.73
C ALA A 43 0.68 8.72 18.24
N SER A 44 0.91 10.04 18.18
CA SER A 44 -0.06 11.04 17.70
C SER A 44 -0.43 10.90 16.22
N GLN A 45 0.37 10.19 15.44
CA GLN A 45 0.17 9.98 14.00
C GLN A 45 -0.24 8.55 13.64
N MET A 46 -0.40 7.69 14.64
CA MET A 46 -0.76 6.28 14.44
C MET A 46 -2.14 6.08 13.81
N GLU A 47 -3.10 6.98 14.08
CA GLU A 47 -4.42 6.94 13.46
C GLU A 47 -4.34 7.19 11.94
N ALA A 48 -3.62 8.24 11.53
CA ALA A 48 -3.38 8.54 10.12
C ALA A 48 -2.62 7.41 9.42
N ALA A 49 -1.62 6.83 10.10
CA ALA A 49 -0.90 5.67 9.60
C ALA A 49 -1.80 4.44 9.43
N ASN A 50 -2.71 4.16 10.37
CA ASN A 50 -3.68 3.08 10.26
C ASN A 50 -4.62 3.27 9.06
N SER A 51 -5.11 4.49 8.82
CA SER A 51 -5.91 4.81 7.63
C SER A 51 -5.14 4.51 6.34
N MET A 52 -3.86 4.91 6.26
CA MET A 52 -3.00 4.57 5.12
C MET A 52 -2.89 3.07 4.88
N ALA A 53 -2.62 2.28 5.92
CA ALA A 53 -2.49 0.84 5.76
C ALA A 53 -3.79 0.16 5.33
N ASN A 54 -4.94 0.64 5.81
CA ASN A 54 -6.24 0.12 5.40
C ASN A 54 -6.50 0.37 3.90
N PHE A 55 -6.17 1.57 3.40
CA PHE A 55 -6.28 1.87 1.97
C PHE A 55 -5.28 1.08 1.12
N ALA A 56 -4.03 0.96 1.57
CA ALA A 56 -3.04 0.12 0.90
C ALA A 56 -3.50 -1.35 0.81
N GLN A 57 -4.14 -1.86 1.87
CA GLN A 57 -4.71 -3.20 1.87
C GLN A 57 -5.86 -3.34 0.88
N ALA A 58 -6.79 -2.39 0.89
CA ALA A 58 -7.92 -2.41 -0.04
C ALA A 58 -7.45 -2.33 -1.50
N ALA A 59 -6.50 -1.43 -1.80
CA ALA A 59 -5.94 -1.25 -3.13
C ALA A 59 -5.21 -2.51 -3.61
N ALA A 60 -4.36 -3.09 -2.77
CA ALA A 60 -3.67 -4.33 -3.10
C ALA A 60 -4.64 -5.51 -3.24
N HIS A 61 -5.65 -5.62 -2.40
CA HIS A 61 -6.66 -6.66 -2.52
C HIS A 61 -7.40 -6.57 -3.85
N GLU A 62 -7.89 -5.39 -4.22
CA GLU A 62 -8.64 -5.23 -5.47
C GLU A 62 -7.76 -5.35 -6.72
N ALA A 63 -6.50 -4.89 -6.68
CA ALA A 63 -5.55 -5.04 -7.79
C ALA A 63 -5.17 -6.50 -8.06
N THR A 64 -5.31 -7.38 -7.06
CA THR A 64 -4.83 -8.76 -7.12
C THR A 64 -5.93 -9.80 -7.22
N ARG A 65 -7.20 -9.39 -7.17
CA ARG A 65 -8.34 -10.30 -7.38
C ARG A 65 -8.47 -10.70 -8.84
N GLU A 66 -8.78 -11.97 -9.07
CA GLU A 66 -9.09 -12.50 -10.42
C GLU A 66 -10.26 -11.77 -11.08
N THR A 67 -11.25 -11.35 -10.27
CA THR A 67 -12.38 -10.50 -10.66
C THR A 67 -12.42 -9.26 -9.78
N GLY A 68 -11.39 -8.42 -9.92
CA GLY A 68 -11.32 -7.14 -9.21
C GLY A 68 -12.36 -6.14 -9.71
N ASN A 69 -12.84 -5.26 -8.82
CA ASN A 69 -13.67 -4.13 -9.22
C ASN A 69 -12.76 -2.91 -9.46
N GLU A 70 -12.62 -2.51 -10.72
CA GLU A 70 -11.75 -1.40 -11.12
C GLU A 70 -12.07 -0.10 -10.37
N ARG A 71 -13.35 0.18 -10.12
CA ARG A 71 -13.75 1.36 -9.36
C ARG A 71 -13.34 1.30 -7.89
N LEU A 72 -13.40 0.12 -7.27
CA LEU A 72 -12.92 -0.06 -5.88
C LEU A 72 -11.39 0.03 -5.80
N LYS A 73 -10.68 -0.46 -6.82
CA LYS A 73 -9.23 -0.31 -6.94
C LYS A 73 -8.86 1.18 -6.98
N GLU A 74 -9.46 1.95 -7.87
CA GLU A 74 -9.24 3.40 -7.99
C GLU A 74 -9.51 4.14 -6.66
N LEU A 75 -10.69 3.93 -6.06
CA LEU A 75 -11.06 4.58 -4.80
C LEU A 75 -10.08 4.26 -3.68
N SER A 76 -9.56 3.03 -3.65
CA SER A 76 -8.58 2.62 -2.64
C SER A 76 -7.21 3.27 -2.87
N ILE A 77 -6.78 3.42 -4.13
CA ILE A 77 -5.54 4.12 -4.50
C ILE A 77 -5.66 5.62 -4.21
N GLU A 78 -6.79 6.24 -4.54
CA GLU A 78 -7.08 7.64 -4.20
C GLU A 78 -7.08 7.87 -2.68
N GLY A 79 -7.76 6.99 -1.94
CA GLY A 79 -7.79 7.04 -0.48
C GLY A 79 -6.40 6.91 0.14
N LEU A 80 -5.57 6.02 -0.40
CA LEU A 80 -4.16 5.86 0.00
C LEU A 80 -3.37 7.15 -0.24
N GLY A 81 -3.44 7.73 -1.44
CA GLY A 81 -2.77 9.00 -1.75
C GLY A 81 -3.26 10.17 -0.89
N HIS A 82 -4.55 10.25 -0.59
CA HIS A 82 -5.09 11.28 0.31
C HIS A 82 -4.62 11.11 1.75
N SER A 83 -4.54 9.87 2.24
CA SER A 83 -4.15 9.58 3.63
C SER A 83 -2.70 9.95 3.95
N VAL A 84 -1.81 10.03 2.95
CA VAL A 84 -0.40 10.38 3.15
C VAL A 84 -0.11 11.89 3.06
N LYS A 85 -1.06 12.72 2.56
CA LYS A 85 -0.84 14.17 2.40
C LYS A 85 -0.44 14.90 3.68
N ASN A 86 -0.99 14.47 4.82
CA ASN A 86 -0.66 15.07 6.13
C ASN A 86 0.81 14.84 6.56
N PHE A 87 1.52 13.96 5.85
CA PHE A 87 2.91 13.64 6.10
C PHE A 87 3.89 14.38 5.17
N GLU A 88 3.43 15.12 4.15
CA GLU A 88 4.28 15.80 3.15
C GLU A 88 5.40 16.66 3.76
N ALA A 89 5.09 17.43 4.80
CA ALA A 89 6.07 18.30 5.44
C ALA A 89 6.98 17.59 6.46
N SER A 90 6.54 16.45 7.02
CA SER A 90 7.20 15.81 8.17
C SER A 90 7.91 14.50 7.83
N HIS A 91 7.39 13.74 6.86
CA HIS A 91 7.88 12.43 6.45
C HIS A 91 7.81 12.30 4.91
N PRO A 92 8.64 13.05 4.16
CA PRO A 92 8.61 13.02 2.69
C PRO A 92 8.92 11.63 2.13
N VAL A 93 9.81 10.86 2.77
CA VAL A 93 10.15 9.49 2.35
C VAL A 93 8.94 8.55 2.45
N LEU A 94 8.10 8.73 3.46
CA LEU A 94 6.84 7.98 3.60
C LEU A 94 5.90 8.30 2.44
N VAL A 95 5.77 9.57 2.08
CA VAL A 95 4.91 10.05 0.98
C VAL A 95 5.38 9.48 -0.36
N ASP A 96 6.69 9.55 -0.63
CA ASP A 96 7.28 8.99 -1.85
C ASP A 96 7.02 7.48 -1.95
N THR A 97 7.23 6.76 -0.84
CA THR A 97 7.00 5.32 -0.78
C THR A 97 5.53 4.97 -1.05
N VAL A 98 4.60 5.75 -0.51
CA VAL A 98 3.16 5.55 -0.77
C VAL A 98 2.80 5.85 -2.22
N ASN A 99 3.37 6.91 -2.80
CA ASN A 99 3.16 7.23 -4.21
C ASN A 99 3.68 6.12 -5.13
N ASP A 100 4.86 5.56 -4.84
CA ASP A 100 5.41 4.42 -5.58
C ASP A 100 4.47 3.20 -5.52
N ILE A 101 3.88 2.94 -4.34
CA ILE A 101 2.87 1.88 -4.17
C ILE A 101 1.62 2.18 -5.02
N CYS A 102 1.09 3.40 -4.98
CA CYS A 102 -0.06 3.81 -5.81
C CYS A 102 0.20 3.58 -7.31
N ILE A 103 1.37 4.00 -7.80
CA ILE A 103 1.78 3.82 -9.21
C ILE A 103 1.88 2.34 -9.54
N MET A 104 2.49 1.55 -8.69
CA MET A 104 2.64 0.11 -8.90
C MET A 104 1.28 -0.59 -8.92
N LEU A 105 0.41 -0.34 -7.95
CA LEU A 105 -0.93 -0.93 -7.86
C LEU A 105 -1.82 -0.51 -9.05
N SER A 106 -1.64 0.70 -9.59
CA SER A 106 -2.33 1.14 -10.80
C SER A 106 -1.89 0.34 -12.05
N ARG A 107 -0.64 -0.13 -12.08
CA ARG A 107 -0.06 -0.94 -13.16
C ARG A 107 -0.30 -2.45 -13.00
N ILE A 108 -0.79 -2.88 -11.84
CA ILE A 108 -1.19 -4.26 -11.58
C ILE A 108 -2.67 -4.38 -11.94
N GLY A 109 -3.00 -5.35 -12.80
CA GLY A 109 -4.35 -5.49 -13.38
C GLY A 109 -4.53 -4.81 -14.74
N ILE A 110 -3.44 -4.62 -15.50
CA ILE A 110 -3.44 -4.47 -16.96
C ILE A 110 -2.80 -5.72 -17.55
#